data_AF-A0A6J7TVX2-F1
#
_entry.id   AF-A0A6J7TVX2-F1
#
_cell.length_a   1.000
_cell.length_b   1.000
_cell.length_c   1.000
_cell.angle_alpha   90.00
_cell.angle_beta   90.00
_cell.angle_gamma   90.00
#
_symmetry.space_group_name_H-M   'P 1'
#
loop_
_entity.id
_entity.type
_entity.pdbx_description
1 polymer ?
#
loop_
_entity_poly.entity_id
_entity_poly.type
_entity_poly.pdbx_seq_one_letter_code
_entity_poly.pdbx_strand_id
1 'polypeptide(L)'
;MWNIFEDEYLPTESAPWGRFRLKGMSQVSVMGEDVQLTVKLTDRGEAIELAGTGNGPIAAFCHILQNYGVDVRVLDFHEHALSSGGDASAAAYLECAIAGDVFWGVGIDPNTTTASLKAVVSAINRAIR
;
A
#
# COMPACT_ATOMS: atom_id res chain seq x y z
N MET A 1 0.81 23.34 -6.24
CA MET A 1 1.84 22.29 -6.11
C MET A 1 1.31 21.11 -5.30
N TRP A 2 0.83 21.29 -4.06
CA TRP A 2 0.24 20.21 -3.25
C TRP A 2 -0.90 19.46 -3.95
N ASN A 3 -1.87 20.16 -4.54
CA ASN A 3 -3.00 19.51 -5.22
C ASN A 3 -2.57 18.59 -6.39
N ILE A 4 -1.46 18.91 -7.06
CA ILE A 4 -0.92 18.07 -8.14
C ILE A 4 -0.30 16.80 -7.55
N PHE A 5 0.42 16.93 -6.43
CA PHE A 5 0.99 15.79 -5.72
C PHE A 5 -0.10 14.87 -5.16
N GLU A 6 -1.14 15.43 -4.56
CA GLU A 6 -2.27 14.67 -4.01
C GLU A 6 -3.01 13.91 -5.13
N ASP A 7 -3.32 14.59 -6.25
CA ASP A 7 -3.97 13.97 -7.41
C ASP A 7 -3.12 12.87 -8.06
N GLU A 8 -1.79 12.98 -7.98
CA GLU A 8 -0.89 12.00 -8.60
C GLU A 8 -0.54 10.82 -7.70
N TYR A 9 -0.47 11.01 -6.37
CA TYR A 9 0.06 10.00 -5.45
C TYR A 9 -0.90 9.56 -4.34
N LEU A 10 -1.91 10.36 -3.99
CA LEU A 10 -2.75 10.10 -2.82
C LEU A 10 -4.22 9.89 -3.24
N PRO A 11 -4.66 8.65 -3.51
CA PRO A 11 -6.08 8.35 -3.69
C PRO A 11 -6.82 8.41 -2.34
N THR A 12 -7.12 9.63 -1.90
CA THR A 12 -7.80 9.91 -0.63
C THR A 12 -9.28 9.53 -0.69
N GLU A 13 -9.96 9.51 0.47
CA GLU A 13 -11.40 9.27 0.49
C GLU A 13 -12.20 10.37 -0.21
N SER A 14 -11.73 11.62 -0.11
CA SER A 14 -12.34 12.80 -0.72
C SER A 14 -12.06 12.94 -2.22
N ALA A 15 -10.95 12.39 -2.72
CA ALA A 15 -10.58 12.40 -4.13
C ALA A 15 -10.10 11.01 -4.58
N PRO A 16 -11.01 10.02 -4.66
CA PRO A 16 -10.61 8.65 -4.96
C PRO A 16 -10.33 8.46 -6.45
N TRP A 17 -9.26 7.76 -6.77
CA TRP A 17 -8.90 7.35 -8.12
C TRP A 17 -8.15 6.02 -8.10
N GLY A 18 -7.99 5.42 -9.28
CA GLY A 18 -7.28 4.16 -9.47
C GLY A 18 -8.16 2.92 -9.31
N ARG A 19 -7.54 1.76 -9.54
CA ARG A 19 -8.19 0.44 -9.51
C ARG A 19 -8.44 -0.05 -8.09
N PHE A 20 -7.40 0.02 -7.25
CA PHE A 20 -7.44 -0.52 -5.90
C PHE A 20 -7.66 0.58 -4.86
N ARG A 21 -8.44 0.27 -3.82
CA ARG A 21 -8.55 1.09 -2.61
C ARG A 21 -8.50 0.22 -1.38
N LEU A 22 -7.63 0.54 -0.44
CA LEU A 22 -7.56 -0.12 0.86
C LEU A 22 -8.74 0.28 1.73
N LYS A 23 -9.49 -0.71 2.23
CA LYS A 23 -10.67 -0.53 3.10
C LYS A 23 -10.45 -1.04 4.52
N GLY A 24 -9.49 -1.94 4.71
CA GLY A 24 -9.10 -2.43 6.02
C GLY A 24 -8.08 -3.55 5.91
N MET A 25 -7.48 -3.89 7.04
CA MET A 25 -6.57 -5.03 7.15
C MET A 25 -6.65 -5.66 8.54
N SER A 26 -6.31 -6.95 8.62
CA SER A 26 -5.96 -7.62 9.86
C SER A 26 -4.63 -8.33 9.68
N GLN A 27 -3.81 -8.30 10.73
CA GLN A 27 -2.47 -8.86 10.72
C GLN A 27 -2.28 -9.77 11.94
N VAL A 28 -1.68 -10.94 11.73
CA VAL A 28 -1.16 -11.80 12.80
C VAL A 28 0.34 -11.91 12.62
N SER A 29 1.09 -11.68 13.70
CA SER A 29 2.54 -11.76 13.71
C SER A 29 3.01 -12.56 14.91
N VAL A 30 3.72 -13.64 14.63
CA VAL A 30 4.38 -14.48 15.63
C VAL A 30 5.87 -14.36 15.41
N MET A 31 6.64 -14.21 16.49
CA MET A 31 8.09 -14.05 16.39
C MET A 31 8.72 -15.27 15.71
N GLY A 32 9.49 -15.03 14.65
CA GLY A 32 10.16 -16.08 13.87
C GLY A 32 9.28 -16.76 12.82
N GLU A 33 8.03 -16.33 12.65
CA GLU A 33 7.12 -16.81 11.60
C GLU A 33 6.83 -15.71 10.58
N ASP A 34 6.32 -16.11 9.42
CA ASP A 34 5.81 -15.17 8.44
C ASP A 34 4.59 -14.42 8.99
N VAL A 35 4.47 -13.15 8.60
CA VAL A 35 3.29 -12.33 8.85
C VAL A 35 2.13 -12.87 8.04
N GLN A 36 1.00 -13.15 8.71
CA GLN A 36 -0.28 -13.42 8.05
C GLN A 36 -1.04 -12.10 7.91
N LEU A 37 -1.45 -11.79 6.69
CA LEU A 37 -2.15 -10.57 6.36
C LEU A 37 -3.45 -10.90 5.64
N THR A 38 -4.55 -10.31 6.11
CA THR A 38 -5.82 -10.24 5.37
C THR A 38 -6.10 -8.79 5.06
N VAL A 39 -6.45 -8.48 3.82
CA VAL A 39 -6.77 -7.12 3.35
C VAL A 39 -8.16 -7.09 2.74
N LYS A 40 -8.89 -6.03 3.05
CA LYS A 40 -10.14 -5.66 2.38
C LYS A 40 -9.82 -4.53 1.41
N LEU A 41 -10.12 -4.76 0.14
CA LEU A 41 -9.88 -3.82 -0.95
C LEU A 41 -11.18 -3.57 -1.72
N THR A 42 -11.20 -2.52 -2.52
CA THR A 42 -12.08 -2.48 -3.70
C THR A 42 -11.23 -2.58 -4.95
N ASP A 43 -11.58 -3.45 -5.90
CA ASP A 43 -11.05 -3.47 -7.27
C ASP A 43 -12.11 -2.92 -8.22
N ARG A 44 -11.85 -1.76 -8.85
CA ARG A 44 -12.82 -1.04 -9.72
C ARG A 44 -14.18 -0.84 -9.06
N GLY A 45 -14.19 -0.65 -7.74
CA GLY A 45 -15.40 -0.43 -6.94
C GLY A 45 -16.03 -1.69 -6.36
N GLU A 46 -15.64 -2.88 -6.79
CA GLU A 46 -16.13 -4.14 -6.23
C GLU A 46 -15.32 -4.53 -4.99
N ALA A 47 -16.02 -4.79 -3.88
CA ALA A 47 -15.37 -5.17 -2.62
C ALA A 47 -14.82 -6.60 -2.70
N ILE A 48 -13.55 -6.75 -2.33
CA ILE A 48 -12.87 -8.04 -2.27
C ILE A 48 -12.10 -8.17 -0.96
N GLU A 49 -11.93 -9.41 -0.52
CA GLU A 49 -11.07 -9.76 0.63
C GLU A 49 -10.03 -10.76 0.15
N LEU A 50 -8.76 -10.50 0.45
CA LEU A 50 -7.64 -11.33 0.05
C LEU A 50 -6.74 -11.59 1.26
N ALA A 51 -6.09 -12.74 1.28
CA ALA A 51 -5.18 -13.12 2.36
C ALA A 51 -3.93 -13.82 1.84
N GLY A 52 -2.84 -13.69 2.59
CA GLY A 52 -1.55 -14.27 2.24
C GLY A 52 -0.51 -14.03 3.33
N THR A 53 0.71 -14.50 3.06
CA THR A 53 1.81 -14.46 4.02
C THR A 53 3.08 -13.89 3.41
N GLY A 54 3.99 -13.43 4.27
CA GLY A 54 5.33 -13.03 3.88
C GLY A 54 6.17 -12.64 5.09
N ASN A 55 7.47 -12.41 4.89
CA ASN A 55 8.41 -12.05 5.95
C ASN A 55 8.15 -10.68 6.62
N GLY A 56 7.12 -9.96 6.18
CA GLY A 56 6.65 -8.68 6.69
C GLY A 56 5.33 -8.30 6.00
N PRO A 57 4.59 -7.30 6.49
CA PRO A 57 3.29 -6.94 5.93
C PRO A 57 3.38 -6.45 4.48
N ILE A 58 4.44 -5.73 4.10
CA ILE A 58 4.65 -5.28 2.71
C ILE A 58 4.84 -6.48 1.78
N ALA A 59 5.68 -7.45 2.17
CA ALA A 59 5.92 -8.65 1.38
C ALA A 59 4.65 -9.51 1.28
N ALA A 60 3.93 -9.70 2.38
CA ALA A 60 2.64 -10.41 2.39
C ALA A 60 1.64 -9.73 1.45
N PHE A 61 1.57 -8.40 1.47
CA PHE A 61 0.68 -7.64 0.58
C PHE A 61 1.07 -7.77 -0.90
N CYS A 62 2.37 -7.75 -1.22
CA CYS A 62 2.84 -7.99 -2.59
C CYS A 62 2.48 -9.42 -3.05
N HIS A 63 2.71 -10.44 -2.22
CA HIS A 63 2.31 -11.82 -2.55
C HIS A 63 0.80 -11.97 -2.75
N ILE A 64 -0.01 -11.32 -1.91
CA ILE A 64 -1.47 -11.27 -2.06
C ILE A 64 -1.86 -10.72 -3.43
N LEU A 65 -1.28 -9.59 -3.83
CA LEU A 65 -1.59 -8.93 -5.10
C LEU A 65 -1.09 -9.73 -6.30
N GLN A 66 0.09 -10.34 -6.21
CA GLN A 66 0.63 -11.26 -7.24
C GLN A 66 -0.29 -12.46 -7.46
N ASN A 67 -0.75 -13.11 -6.38
CA ASN A 67 -1.71 -14.21 -6.45
C ASN A 67 -3.06 -13.78 -7.02
N TYR A 68 -3.42 -12.50 -6.85
CA TYR A 68 -4.61 -11.90 -7.44
C TYR A 68 -4.42 -11.43 -8.89
N GLY A 69 -3.22 -11.61 -9.47
CA GLY A 69 -2.92 -11.28 -10.86
C GLY A 69 -2.33 -9.88 -11.08
N VAL A 70 -1.73 -9.28 -10.06
CA VAL A 70 -1.00 -8.00 -10.16
C VAL A 70 0.48 -8.24 -9.89
N ASP A 71 1.30 -8.18 -10.93
CA ASP A 71 2.76 -8.29 -10.80
C ASP A 71 3.33 -7.00 -10.19
N VAL A 72 3.63 -7.05 -8.88
CA VAL A 72 4.20 -5.94 -8.12
C VAL A 72 5.37 -6.44 -7.26
N ARG A 73 6.48 -5.71 -7.27
CA ARG A 73 7.62 -5.95 -6.39
C ARG A 73 8.18 -4.63 -5.87
N VAL A 74 8.42 -4.55 -4.57
CA VAL A 74 9.09 -3.41 -3.94
C VAL A 74 10.59 -3.47 -4.21
N LEU A 75 11.15 -2.36 -4.69
CA LEU A 75 12.57 -2.16 -4.97
C LEU A 75 13.26 -1.35 -3.88
N ASP A 76 12.59 -0.29 -3.42
CA ASP A 76 13.08 0.59 -2.35
C ASP A 76 11.93 1.05 -1.44
N PHE A 77 12.27 1.34 -0.19
CA PHE A 77 11.33 1.72 0.86
C PHE A 77 11.94 2.77 1.77
N HIS A 78 11.26 3.90 1.89
CA HIS A 78 11.57 4.94 2.86
C HIS A 78 10.32 5.31 3.64
N GLU A 79 10.45 5.48 4.95
CA GLU A 79 9.37 5.94 5.81
C GLU A 79 9.91 6.93 6.85
N HIS A 80 9.12 7.96 7.15
CA HIS A 80 9.39 8.86 8.26
C HIS A 80 8.12 9.36 8.92
N ALA A 81 8.24 9.76 10.18
CA ALA A 81 7.17 10.42 10.90
C ALA A 81 6.96 11.85 10.39
N LEU A 82 5.71 12.24 10.18
CA LEU A 82 5.28 13.59 9.82
C LEU A 82 5.13 14.51 11.05
N SER A 83 4.98 13.91 12.23
CA SER A 83 4.86 14.62 13.50
C SER A 83 5.51 13.80 14.62
N SER A 84 5.51 14.33 15.84
CA SER A 84 6.07 13.67 17.02
C SER A 84 4.97 13.24 17.99
N GLY A 85 5.18 12.11 18.69
CA GLY A 85 4.26 11.59 19.72
C GLY A 85 3.64 10.26 19.33
N GLY A 86 2.87 9.66 20.24
CA GLY A 86 2.22 8.35 20.00
C GLY A 86 1.17 8.36 18.88
N ASP A 87 0.62 9.54 18.57
CA ASP A 87 -0.38 9.75 17.51
C ASP A 87 0.25 10.34 16.23
N ALA A 88 1.57 10.20 16.08
CA ALA A 88 2.27 10.71 14.91
C ALA A 88 1.83 9.96 13.65
N SER A 89 1.56 10.72 12.58
CA SER A 89 1.35 10.11 11.25
C SER A 89 2.67 9.77 10.59
N ALA A 90 2.68 8.70 9.80
CA ALA A 90 3.80 8.30 8.98
C ALA A 90 3.54 8.63 7.51
N ALA A 91 4.60 9.00 6.79
CA ALA A 91 4.63 9.02 5.35
C ALA A 91 5.58 7.92 4.85
N ALA A 92 5.05 7.02 4.04
CA ALA A 92 5.78 5.95 3.38
C ALA A 92 5.92 6.23 1.88
N TYR A 93 7.10 5.96 1.35
CA TYR A 93 7.48 6.12 -0.05
C TYR A 93 8.05 4.80 -0.52
N LEU A 94 7.40 4.18 -1.51
CA LEU A 94 7.84 2.89 -2.05
C LEU A 94 8.10 3.02 -3.54
N GLU A 95 9.27 2.55 -3.95
CA GLU A 95 9.58 2.31 -5.36
C GLU A 95 9.18 0.88 -5.71
N CYS A 96 8.29 0.73 -6.69
CA CYS A 96 7.74 -0.56 -7.09
C CYS A 96 8.02 -0.84 -8.56
N ALA A 97 8.51 -2.04 -8.86
CA ALA A 97 8.43 -2.60 -10.20
C ALA A 97 7.02 -3.18 -10.42
N ILE A 98 6.35 -2.73 -11.47
CA ILE A 98 4.97 -3.11 -11.81
C ILE A 98 4.90 -3.38 -13.31
N ALA A 99 4.61 -4.63 -13.68
CA ALA A 99 4.57 -5.08 -15.08
C ALA A 99 5.83 -4.72 -15.92
N GLY A 100 7.00 -4.61 -15.28
CA GLY A 100 8.29 -4.31 -15.93
C GLY A 100 8.75 -2.85 -15.83
N ASP A 101 7.86 -1.92 -15.45
CA ASP A 101 8.17 -0.51 -15.28
C ASP A 101 8.29 -0.12 -13.80
N VAL A 102 8.94 1.02 -13.51
CA VAL A 102 9.21 1.49 -12.14
C VAL A 102 8.32 2.67 -11.79
N PHE A 103 7.59 2.55 -10.68
CA PHE A 103 6.69 3.58 -10.17
C PHE A 103 6.91 3.83 -8.67
N TRP A 104 6.94 5.11 -8.31
CA TRP A 104 6.87 5.54 -6.93
C TRP A 104 5.42 5.63 -6.45
N GLY A 105 5.18 5.16 -5.23
CA GLY A 105 3.91 5.32 -4.55
C GLY A 105 4.11 5.96 -3.19
N VAL A 106 3.12 6.74 -2.75
CA VAL A 106 3.14 7.44 -1.47
C VAL A 106 1.89 7.08 -0.67
N GLY A 107 2.06 6.89 0.63
CA GLY A 107 0.99 6.60 1.55
C GLY A 107 1.19 7.34 2.85
N ILE A 108 0.11 7.93 3.36
CA ILE A 108 0.08 8.66 4.63
C ILE A 108 -0.98 8.02 5.52
N ASP A 109 -0.57 7.67 6.73
CA ASP A 109 -1.45 7.10 7.74
C ASP A 109 -0.85 7.22 9.16
N PRO A 110 -1.68 7.35 10.22
CA PRO A 110 -1.24 7.18 11.61
C PRO A 110 -0.54 5.84 11.89
N ASN A 111 -0.86 4.80 11.14
CA ASN A 111 -0.25 3.49 11.26
C ASN A 111 0.78 3.26 10.13
N THR A 112 2.04 3.04 10.50
CA THR A 112 3.17 2.82 9.56
C THR A 112 2.90 1.69 8.56
N THR A 113 2.39 0.56 9.02
CA THR A 113 2.00 -0.55 8.12
C THR A 113 0.93 -0.12 7.11
N THR A 114 -0.08 0.63 7.56
CA THR A 114 -1.15 1.13 6.69
C THR A 114 -0.62 2.17 5.69
N ALA A 115 0.26 3.07 6.12
CA ALA A 115 0.94 4.02 5.24
C ALA A 115 1.73 3.28 4.15
N SER A 116 2.48 2.25 4.53
CA SER A 116 3.25 1.41 3.60
C SER A 116 2.37 0.69 2.56
N LEU A 117 1.27 0.08 2.99
CA LEU A 117 0.32 -0.58 2.08
C LEU A 117 -0.39 0.41 1.15
N LYS A 118 -0.74 1.61 1.66
CA LYS A 118 -1.28 2.70 0.84
C LYS A 118 -0.29 3.15 -0.24
N ALA A 119 1.00 3.22 0.07
CA ALA A 119 2.04 3.54 -0.91
C ALA A 119 2.15 2.46 -2.01
N VAL A 120 2.06 1.17 -1.68
CA VAL A 120 1.98 0.11 -2.72
C VAL A 120 0.75 0.30 -3.61
N VAL A 121 -0.42 0.56 -3.02
CA VAL A 121 -1.67 0.82 -3.78
C VAL A 121 -1.53 2.05 -4.68
N SER A 122 -0.90 3.12 -4.17
CA SER A 122 -0.59 4.34 -4.92
C SER A 122 0.26 4.01 -6.15
N ALA A 123 1.37 3.27 -5.99
CA ALA A 123 2.23 2.89 -7.12
C ALA A 123 1.47 2.08 -8.18
N ILE A 124 0.65 1.11 -7.76
CA ILE A 124 -0.16 0.29 -8.68
C ILE A 124 -1.20 1.13 -9.42
N ASN A 125 -1.89 2.01 -8.73
CA ASN A 125 -2.90 2.86 -9.35
C ASN A 125 -2.27 3.84 -10.35
N ARG A 126 -1.03 4.29 -10.10
CA ARG A 126 -0.26 5.12 -11.05
C ARG A 126 0.17 4.34 -12.29
N ALA A 127 0.54 3.07 -12.12
CA ALA A 127 1.00 2.22 -13.23
C ALA A 127 -0.09 1.92 -14.29
N ILE A 128 -1.36 2.10 -13.93
CA ILE A 128 -2.53 1.80 -14.78
C ILE A 128 -3.31 3.06 -15.17
N ARG A 129 -2.79 4.25 -14.84
CA ARG A 129 -3.45 5.53 -15.07
C ARG A 129 -3.38 5.95 -16.54
#